data_AF-A0A4Y9QE10-F1
#
_entry.id   AF-A0A4Y9QE10-F1
#
_cell.length_a   1.000
_cell.length_b   1.000
_cell.length_c   1.000
_cell.angle_alpha   90.00
_cell.angle_beta   90.00
_cell.angle_gamma   90.00
#
_symmetry.space_group_name_H-M   'P 1'
#
loop_
_entity.id
_entity.type
_entity.pdbx_description
1 polymer ?
#
loop_
_entity_poly.entity_id
_entity_poly.type
_entity_poly.pdbx_seq_one_letter_code
_entity_poly.pdbx_strand_id
1 'polypeptide(L)'
;MSTPAVKKTTVKKTAVKRSPRAAKPTAGASTAISEEEFAALREDLGEQELAPGEIRPVIIGKRGRRGDVPVAMVTLFELDDVPYQIPRNPSAALVLSWLLDAQKAGTANANFKMGVELLGEEPLNALKASPEVEPEDLADIFSNIGTVFFSSENYQKVMAAPDPS
;
A
#
# COMPACT_ATOMS: atom_id res chain seq x y z
N MET A 1 -24.26 4.17 75.71
CA MET A 1 -25.10 3.35 74.82
C MET A 1 -24.57 3.49 73.39
N SER A 2 -24.67 2.41 72.62
CA SER A 2 -23.83 2.01 71.49
C SER A 2 -23.70 2.96 70.30
N THR A 3 -22.47 3.09 69.79
CA THR A 3 -22.15 3.51 68.42
C THR A 3 -22.40 2.35 67.43
N PRO A 4 -23.01 2.58 66.26
CA PRO A 4 -23.10 1.56 65.22
C PRO A 4 -21.82 1.50 64.37
N ALA A 5 -21.34 0.28 64.16
CA ALA A 5 -20.18 -0.05 63.35
C ALA A 5 -20.50 0.03 61.84
N VAL A 6 -19.71 0.81 61.09
CA VAL A 6 -19.78 0.88 59.62
C VAL A 6 -18.96 -0.28 59.03
N LYS A 7 -19.65 -1.30 58.49
CA LYS A 7 -19.04 -2.38 57.72
C LYS A 7 -18.56 -1.83 56.36
N LYS A 8 -17.24 -1.86 56.13
CA LYS A 8 -16.64 -1.63 54.81
C LYS A 8 -16.88 -2.85 53.93
N THR A 9 -17.61 -2.67 52.83
CA THR A 9 -17.84 -3.73 51.83
C THR A 9 -16.77 -3.63 50.76
N THR A 10 -15.82 -4.55 50.77
CA THR A 10 -14.77 -4.68 49.75
C THR A 10 -15.37 -5.36 48.51
N VAL A 11 -15.64 -4.60 47.46
CA VAL A 11 -16.07 -5.14 46.16
C VAL A 11 -14.84 -5.74 45.45
N LYS A 12 -14.73 -7.08 45.45
CA LYS A 12 -13.77 -7.78 44.57
C LYS A 12 -14.22 -7.59 43.12
N LYS A 13 -13.49 -6.78 42.34
CA LYS A 13 -13.62 -6.73 40.88
C LYS A 13 -13.07 -8.02 40.29
N THR A 14 -13.95 -8.97 39.99
CA THR A 14 -13.63 -10.14 39.17
C THR A 14 -13.39 -9.67 37.75
N ALA A 15 -12.15 -9.69 37.28
CA ALA A 15 -11.80 -9.43 35.90
C ALA A 15 -12.39 -10.53 35.01
N VAL A 16 -13.49 -10.22 34.32
CA VAL A 16 -14.03 -11.10 33.27
C VAL A 16 -13.09 -11.02 32.08
N LYS A 17 -12.22 -12.03 31.93
CA LYS A 17 -11.49 -12.30 30.70
C LYS A 17 -12.52 -12.58 29.60
N ARG A 18 -12.85 -11.56 28.81
CA ARG A 18 -13.64 -11.75 27.58
C ARG A 18 -12.70 -12.40 26.56
N SER A 19 -12.88 -13.70 26.33
CA SER A 19 -12.30 -14.35 25.15
C SER A 19 -12.74 -13.60 23.90
N PRO A 20 -11.88 -13.49 22.87
CA PRO A 20 -12.30 -12.91 21.60
C PRO A 20 -13.40 -13.81 21.04
N ARG A 21 -14.64 -13.32 21.09
CA ARG A 21 -15.73 -13.92 20.33
C ARG A 21 -15.29 -13.88 18.88
N ALA A 22 -15.15 -15.08 18.30
CA ALA A 22 -15.06 -15.31 16.88
C ALA A 22 -16.02 -14.37 16.14
N ALA A 23 -15.47 -13.35 15.49
CA ALA A 23 -16.19 -12.61 14.49
C ALA A 23 -16.45 -13.60 13.35
N LYS A 24 -17.71 -14.01 13.19
CA LYS A 24 -18.11 -14.73 11.98
C LYS A 24 -17.86 -13.79 10.80
N PRO A 25 -17.16 -14.21 9.74
CA PRO A 25 -17.13 -13.43 8.52
C PRO A 25 -18.55 -13.41 7.95
N THR A 26 -19.24 -12.28 8.05
CA THR A 26 -20.41 -11.99 7.21
C THR A 26 -19.90 -11.54 5.85
N ALA A 27 -19.38 -12.49 5.08
CA ALA A 27 -19.36 -12.37 3.63
C ALA A 27 -20.69 -12.93 3.14
N GLY A 28 -21.69 -12.04 3.00
CA GLY A 28 -22.87 -12.34 2.21
C GLY A 28 -22.45 -12.37 0.75
N ALA A 29 -22.07 -13.55 0.25
CA ALA A 29 -22.09 -13.82 -1.18
C ALA A 29 -23.56 -13.97 -1.59
N SER A 30 -24.13 -12.98 -2.25
CA SER A 30 -25.12 -13.19 -3.33
C SER A 30 -25.63 -11.84 -3.84
N THR A 31 -25.08 -11.43 -4.97
CA THR A 31 -25.88 -10.98 -6.11
C THR A 31 -24.92 -11.04 -7.28
N ALA A 32 -24.96 -12.16 -8.00
CA ALA A 32 -24.40 -12.19 -9.35
C ALA A 32 -25.15 -11.09 -10.11
N ILE A 33 -24.41 -10.06 -10.49
CA ILE A 33 -24.90 -8.96 -11.33
C ILE A 33 -25.49 -9.63 -12.57
N SER A 34 -26.74 -9.31 -12.92
CA SER A 34 -27.37 -9.94 -14.08
C SER A 34 -26.61 -9.58 -15.35
N GLU A 35 -26.67 -10.41 -16.38
CA GLU A 35 -26.01 -10.14 -17.67
C GLU A 35 -26.52 -8.83 -18.30
N GLU A 36 -27.76 -8.43 -17.98
CA GLU A 36 -28.37 -7.15 -18.36
C GLU A 36 -27.80 -5.97 -17.55
N GLU A 37 -27.59 -6.12 -16.24
CA GLU A 37 -26.89 -5.11 -15.42
C GLU A 37 -25.42 -4.96 -15.84
N PHE A 38 -24.78 -6.05 -16.25
CA PHE A 38 -23.41 -6.05 -16.76
C PHE A 38 -23.33 -5.39 -18.14
N ALA A 39 -24.30 -5.62 -19.03
CA ALA A 39 -24.39 -4.98 -20.33
C ALA A 39 -24.66 -3.47 -20.21
N ALA A 40 -25.56 -3.05 -19.30
CA ALA A 40 -25.80 -1.64 -19.01
C ALA A 40 -24.56 -0.95 -18.44
N LEU A 41 -23.80 -1.62 -17.55
CA LEU A 41 -22.52 -1.12 -17.05
C LEU A 41 -21.47 -0.99 -18.16
N ARG A 42 -21.47 -1.89 -19.14
CA ARG A 42 -20.54 -1.87 -20.28
C ARG A 42 -20.85 -0.74 -21.26
N GLU A 43 -22.13 -0.44 -21.45
CA GLU A 43 -22.59 0.69 -22.27
C GLU A 43 -22.36 2.04 -21.57
N ASP A 44 -22.57 2.12 -20.25
CA ASP A 44 -22.37 3.34 -19.44
C ASP A 44 -20.88 3.64 -19.17
N LEU A 45 -20.03 2.60 -19.11
CA LEU A 45 -18.57 2.75 -19.01
C LEU A 45 -17.90 3.09 -20.33
N GLY A 46 -18.64 3.05 -21.45
CA GLY A 46 -18.16 3.40 -22.78
C GLY A 46 -16.87 2.67 -23.14
N GLU A 47 -16.98 1.56 -23.88
CA GLU A 47 -15.82 0.99 -24.58
C GLU A 47 -15.28 2.02 -25.58
N GLN A 48 -14.47 2.96 -25.08
CA GLN A 48 -13.61 3.79 -25.89
C GLN A 48 -12.40 2.92 -26.22
N GLU A 49 -12.33 2.49 -27.47
CA GLU A 49 -11.11 1.93 -28.05
C GLU A 49 -9.97 2.90 -27.77
N LEU A 50 -9.04 2.49 -26.89
CA LEU A 50 -7.89 3.29 -26.51
C LEU A 50 -6.97 3.42 -27.73
N ALA A 51 -6.57 4.65 -28.05
CA ALA A 51 -5.58 4.87 -29.08
C ALA A 51 -4.22 4.31 -28.62
N PRO A 52 -3.42 3.69 -29.52
CA PRO A 52 -2.10 3.21 -29.17
C PRO A 52 -1.23 4.36 -28.66
N GLY A 53 -0.86 4.31 -27.38
CA GLY A 53 -0.06 5.32 -26.68
C GLY A 53 -0.81 6.22 -25.69
N GLU A 54 -2.11 6.03 -25.48
CA GLU A 54 -2.88 6.79 -24.49
C GLU A 54 -2.63 6.27 -23.06
N ILE A 55 -1.88 7.04 -22.25
CA ILE A 55 -1.63 6.74 -20.83
C ILE A 55 -2.84 7.16 -20.00
N ARG A 56 -3.64 6.20 -19.52
CA ARG A 56 -4.66 6.46 -18.50
C ARG A 56 -4.13 6.20 -17.09
N PRO A 57 -4.27 7.14 -16.14
CA PRO A 57 -3.87 6.92 -14.76
C PRO A 57 -4.78 5.87 -14.10
N VAL A 58 -4.18 4.79 -13.61
CA VAL A 58 -4.88 3.77 -12.82
C VAL A 58 -5.08 4.29 -11.39
N ILE A 59 -6.34 4.43 -10.96
CA ILE A 59 -6.68 4.81 -9.59
C ILE A 59 -6.64 3.55 -8.71
N ILE A 60 -5.55 3.36 -7.97
CA ILE A 60 -5.44 2.28 -6.97
C ILE A 60 -5.68 2.86 -5.57
N GLY A 61 -6.82 2.50 -4.98
CA GLY A 61 -7.06 2.62 -3.54
C GLY A 61 -8.27 3.46 -3.14
N LYS A 62 -9.22 2.85 -2.42
CA LYS A 62 -10.21 3.57 -1.62
C LYS A 62 -9.51 4.38 -0.52
N ARG A 63 -9.24 5.66 -0.77
CA ARG A 63 -9.20 6.69 0.29
C ARG A 63 -10.27 7.73 -0.01
N GLY A 64 -11.51 7.37 0.30
CA GLY A 64 -12.58 8.35 0.41
C GLY A 64 -12.22 9.42 1.45
N ARG A 65 -11.94 10.64 0.97
CA ARG A 65 -12.18 11.97 1.58
C ARG A 65 -11.12 12.98 1.14
N ARG A 66 -11.17 13.36 -0.14
CA ARG A 66 -10.67 14.60 -0.79
C ARG A 66 -10.22 14.16 -2.17
N GLY A 67 -10.80 14.79 -3.19
CA GLY A 67 -10.82 14.32 -4.58
C GLY A 67 -9.56 13.61 -5.02
N ASP A 68 -9.76 12.48 -5.70
CA ASP A 68 -8.70 11.64 -6.25
C ASP A 68 -7.84 12.50 -7.19
N VAL A 69 -6.73 13.00 -6.65
CA VAL A 69 -5.74 13.72 -7.43
C VAL A 69 -5.00 12.65 -8.22
N PRO A 70 -5.03 12.68 -9.56
CA PRO A 70 -4.27 11.72 -10.36
C PRO A 70 -2.80 11.81 -9.97
N VAL A 71 -2.22 10.68 -9.57
CA VAL A 71 -0.81 10.59 -9.19
C VAL A 71 -0.02 10.23 -10.44
N ALA A 72 1.01 11.01 -10.76
CA ALA A 72 1.93 10.67 -11.83
C ALA A 72 2.69 9.39 -11.47
N MET A 73 2.67 8.39 -12.37
CA MET A 73 3.33 7.10 -12.20
C MET A 73 4.58 7.02 -13.08
N VAL A 74 5.56 6.21 -12.65
CA VAL A 74 6.80 5.92 -13.38
C VAL A 74 6.85 4.41 -13.61
N THR A 75 6.94 3.99 -14.86
CA THR A 75 7.12 2.58 -15.23
C THR A 75 8.53 2.13 -14.87
N LEU A 76 8.64 1.00 -14.19
CA LEU A 76 9.91 0.37 -13.84
C LEU A 76 10.29 -0.72 -14.84
N PHE A 77 9.33 -1.58 -15.17
CA PHE A 77 9.48 -2.67 -16.13
C PHE A 77 8.09 -3.14 -16.60
N GLU A 78 8.08 -4.01 -17.60
CA GLU A 78 6.88 -4.67 -18.13
C GLU A 78 7.08 -6.18 -18.03
N LEU A 79 6.06 -6.91 -17.59
CA LEU A 79 6.06 -8.38 -17.51
C LEU A 79 4.72 -8.86 -18.07
N ASP A 80 4.77 -9.71 -19.10
CA ASP A 80 3.58 -10.22 -19.80
C ASP A 80 2.61 -9.10 -20.26
N ASP A 81 3.14 -8.04 -20.88
CA ASP A 81 2.41 -6.84 -21.30
C ASP A 81 1.72 -6.06 -20.14
N VAL A 82 2.04 -6.39 -18.89
CA VAL A 82 1.57 -5.66 -17.70
C VAL A 82 2.66 -4.69 -17.24
N PRO A 83 2.43 -3.37 -17.30
CA PRO A 83 3.40 -2.39 -16.84
C PRO A 83 3.39 -2.30 -15.30
N TYR A 84 4.55 -2.50 -14.70
CA TYR A 84 4.76 -2.33 -13.27
C TYR A 84 5.25 -0.92 -12.98
N GLN A 85 4.45 -0.16 -12.22
CA GLN A 85 4.66 1.27 -12.05
C GLN A 85 4.66 1.66 -10.56
N ILE A 86 5.43 2.68 -10.23
CA ILE A 86 5.48 3.29 -8.90
C ILE A 86 5.11 4.79 -8.97
N PRO A 87 4.57 5.39 -7.89
CA PRO A 87 4.28 6.81 -7.88
C PRO A 87 5.57 7.63 -8.02
N ARG A 88 5.59 8.60 -8.94
CA ARG A 88 6.71 9.53 -9.15
C ARG A 88 7.06 10.32 -7.90
N ASN A 89 6.03 10.68 -7.14
CA ASN A 89 6.15 11.41 -5.89
C ASN A 89 5.58 10.54 -4.75
N PRO A 90 6.36 9.58 -4.23
CA PRO A 90 5.94 8.79 -3.07
C PRO A 90 5.62 9.69 -1.90
N SER A 91 4.69 9.27 -1.04
CA SER A 91 4.32 10.06 0.13
C SER A 91 5.51 10.28 1.07
N ALA A 92 5.53 11.38 1.82
CA ALA A 92 6.60 11.66 2.79
C ALA A 92 6.79 10.52 3.81
N ALA A 93 5.70 9.83 4.19
CA ALA A 93 5.77 8.67 5.09
C ALA A 93 6.53 7.48 4.46
N LEU A 94 6.29 7.21 3.18
CA LEU A 94 7.03 6.16 2.44
C LEU A 94 8.50 6.52 2.31
N VAL A 95 8.81 7.78 1.99
CA VAL A 95 10.19 8.26 1.88
C VAL A 95 10.92 8.13 3.22
N LEU A 96 10.28 8.51 4.32
CA LEU A 96 10.84 8.36 5.66
C LEU A 96 11.06 6.88 6.01
N SER A 97 10.10 6.00 5.70
CA SER A 97 10.25 4.56 5.93
C SER A 97 11.44 3.99 5.17
N TRP A 98 11.59 4.36 3.90
CA TRP A 98 12.72 3.96 3.07
C TRP A 98 14.05 4.48 3.63
N LEU A 99 14.11 5.74 4.08
CA LEU A 99 15.31 6.33 4.70
C LEU A 99 15.72 5.58 5.98
N LEU A 100 14.76 5.26 6.85
CA LEU A 100 15.03 4.53 8.09
C LEU A 100 15.54 3.10 7.80
N ASP A 101 14.96 2.44 6.81
CA ASP A 101 15.43 1.12 6.37
C ASP A 101 16.83 1.20 5.73
N ALA A 102 17.09 2.25 4.94
CA ALA A 102 18.38 2.48 4.31
C ALA A 102 19.47 2.73 5.36
N GLN A 103 19.16 3.50 6.41
CA GLN A 103 20.07 3.75 7.53
C GLN A 103 20.33 2.47 8.34
N LYS A 104 19.30 1.66 8.58
CA LYS A 104 19.40 0.47 9.45
C LYS A 104 20.05 -0.73 8.77
N ALA A 105 19.74 -0.96 7.49
CA ALA A 105 20.07 -2.20 6.79
C ALA A 105 20.69 -1.99 5.40
N GLY A 106 20.95 -0.75 5.00
CA GLY A 106 21.53 -0.40 3.70
C GLY A 106 20.48 -0.13 2.63
N THR A 107 20.89 0.62 1.59
CA THR A 107 20.03 1.06 0.48
C THR A 107 19.46 -0.11 -0.32
N ALA A 108 20.23 -1.17 -0.55
CA ALA A 108 19.75 -2.34 -1.28
C ALA A 108 18.55 -2.99 -0.59
N ASN A 109 18.58 -3.14 0.73
CA ASN A 109 17.47 -3.73 1.48
C ASN A 109 16.26 -2.79 1.53
N ALA A 110 16.50 -1.48 1.64
CA ALA A 110 15.43 -0.48 1.58
C ALA A 110 14.72 -0.50 0.21
N ASN A 111 15.47 -0.57 -0.89
CA ASN A 111 14.94 -0.67 -2.24
C ASN A 111 14.13 -1.96 -2.42
N PHE A 112 14.63 -3.10 -1.92
CA PHE A 112 13.90 -4.37 -1.96
C PHE A 112 12.57 -4.28 -1.21
N LYS A 113 12.57 -3.79 0.04
CA LYS A 113 11.35 -3.63 0.83
C LYS A 113 10.34 -2.71 0.17
N MET A 114 10.78 -1.58 -0.39
CA MET A 114 9.88 -0.68 -1.13
C MET A 114 9.36 -1.30 -2.41
N GLY A 115 10.17 -2.10 -3.10
CA GLY A 115 9.71 -2.92 -4.22
C GLY A 115 8.57 -3.84 -3.78
N VAL A 116 8.73 -4.57 -2.68
CA VAL A 116 7.68 -5.46 -2.15
C VAL A 116 6.43 -4.70 -1.75
N GLU A 117 6.57 -3.53 -1.12
CA GLU A 117 5.43 -2.74 -0.65
C GLU A 117 4.65 -2.08 -1.79
N LEU A 118 5.33 -1.64 -2.85
CA LEU A 118 4.70 -0.94 -3.97
C LEU A 118 4.23 -1.86 -5.09
N LEU A 119 5.03 -2.87 -5.43
CA LEU A 119 4.75 -3.80 -6.53
C LEU A 119 4.05 -5.07 -6.05
N GLY A 120 4.19 -5.41 -4.77
CA GLY A 120 3.75 -6.69 -4.20
C GLY A 120 4.85 -7.73 -4.21
N GLU A 121 4.71 -8.72 -3.32
CA GLU A 121 5.65 -9.83 -3.20
C GLU A 121 5.56 -10.81 -4.37
N GLU A 122 4.34 -11.08 -4.85
CA GLU A 122 4.08 -12.04 -5.93
C GLU A 122 4.75 -11.62 -7.26
N PRO A 123 4.60 -10.38 -7.75
CA PRO A 123 5.28 -9.97 -8.99
C PRO A 123 6.80 -9.96 -8.90
N LEU A 124 7.35 -9.57 -7.75
CA LEU A 124 8.81 -9.63 -7.55
C LEU A 124 9.33 -11.05 -7.52
N ASN A 125 8.57 -11.97 -6.93
CA ASN A 125 8.94 -13.39 -6.94
C ASN A 125 8.80 -13.99 -8.34
N ALA A 126 7.78 -13.61 -9.11
CA ALA A 126 7.63 -13.99 -10.50
C ALA A 126 8.82 -13.47 -11.34
N LEU A 127 9.21 -12.21 -11.15
CA LEU A 127 10.35 -11.61 -11.84
C LEU A 127 11.67 -12.31 -11.50
N LYS A 128 11.89 -12.67 -10.24
CA LYS A 128 13.06 -13.46 -9.81
C LYS A 128 13.07 -14.90 -10.32
N ALA A 129 11.89 -15.48 -10.55
CA ALA A 129 11.74 -16.84 -11.05
C ALA A 129 11.81 -16.92 -12.58
N SER A 130 11.72 -15.78 -13.26
CA SER A 130 11.82 -15.73 -14.71
C SER A 130 13.23 -16.09 -15.17
N PRO A 131 13.39 -17.05 -16.09
CA PRO A 131 14.70 -17.43 -16.62
C PRO A 131 15.30 -16.36 -17.53
N GLU A 132 14.51 -15.37 -17.95
CA GLU A 132 14.93 -14.28 -18.83
C GLU A 132 15.46 -13.07 -18.05
N VAL A 133 15.30 -13.07 -16.73
CA VAL A 133 15.68 -11.95 -15.86
C VAL A 133 17.01 -12.28 -15.20
N GLU A 134 18.04 -11.54 -15.57
CA GLU A 134 19.35 -11.68 -14.96
C GLU A 134 19.41 -10.95 -13.61
N PRO A 135 20.33 -11.33 -12.71
CA PRO A 135 20.55 -10.61 -11.46
C PRO A 135 20.85 -9.11 -11.64
N GLU A 136 21.39 -8.74 -12.80
CA GLU A 136 21.70 -7.36 -13.19
C GLU A 136 20.43 -6.55 -13.45
N ASP A 137 19.44 -7.13 -14.14
CA ASP A 137 18.14 -6.49 -14.40
C ASP A 137 17.40 -6.20 -13.08
N LEU A 138 17.46 -7.15 -12.14
CA LEU A 138 16.94 -6.97 -10.79
C LEU A 138 17.62 -5.79 -10.08
N ALA A 139 18.94 -5.67 -10.19
CA ALA A 139 19.68 -4.57 -9.60
C ALA A 139 19.27 -3.22 -10.20
N ASP A 140 19.06 -3.16 -11.51
CA ASP A 140 18.59 -1.95 -12.21
C ASP A 140 17.17 -1.55 -11.78
N ILE A 141 16.25 -2.51 -11.66
CA ILE A 141 14.89 -2.25 -11.14
C ILE A 141 14.96 -1.65 -9.74
N PHE A 142 15.74 -2.23 -8.83
CA PHE A 142 15.87 -1.70 -7.46
C PHE A 142 16.60 -0.35 -7.43
N SER A 143 17.56 -0.12 -8.33
CA SER A 143 18.24 1.17 -8.48
C SER A 143 17.26 2.26 -8.95
N ASN A 144 16.37 1.92 -9.90
CA ASN A 144 15.33 2.82 -10.39
C ASN A 144 14.33 3.19 -9.29
N ILE A 145 13.94 2.25 -8.44
CA ILE A 145 13.13 2.52 -7.24
C ILE A 145 13.84 3.54 -6.35
N GLY A 146 15.10 3.28 -5.99
CA GLY A 146 15.89 4.20 -5.16
C GLY A 146 15.96 5.61 -5.78
N THR A 147 16.17 5.69 -7.10
CA THR A 147 16.25 6.95 -7.84
C THR A 147 14.94 7.75 -7.77
N VAL A 148 13.78 7.10 -7.90
CA VAL A 148 12.47 7.76 -7.75
C VAL A 148 12.32 8.33 -6.34
N PHE A 149 12.70 7.58 -5.31
CA PHE A 149 12.62 8.06 -3.93
C PHE A 149 13.57 9.24 -3.68
N PHE A 150 14.84 9.13 -4.07
CA PHE A 150 15.83 10.20 -3.93
C PHE A 150 15.48 11.49 -4.67
N SER A 151 14.91 11.35 -5.88
CA SER A 151 14.53 12.50 -6.71
C SER A 151 13.17 13.09 -6.37
N SER A 152 12.40 12.45 -5.48
CA SER A 152 11.08 12.93 -5.09
C SER A 152 11.15 14.27 -4.35
N GLU A 153 10.19 15.16 -4.59
CA GLU A 153 10.10 16.42 -3.85
C GLU A 153 9.94 16.19 -2.34
N ASN A 154 9.29 15.08 -1.98
CA ASN A 154 9.07 14.72 -0.59
C ASN A 154 10.37 14.29 0.10
N TYR A 155 11.34 13.71 -0.62
CA TYR A 155 12.68 13.49 -0.10
C TYR A 155 13.36 14.80 0.28
N GLN A 156 13.34 15.79 -0.60
CA GLN A 156 13.93 17.10 -0.32
C GLN A 156 13.27 17.76 0.90
N LYS A 157 11.94 17.66 1.02
CA LYS A 157 11.20 18.17 2.18
C LYS A 157 11.56 17.45 3.48
N VAL A 158 11.71 16.13 3.45
CA VAL A 158 12.10 15.33 4.62
C VAL A 158 13.53 15.66 5.06
N MET A 159 14.47 15.79 4.11
CA MET A 159 15.86 16.13 4.41
C MET A 159 16.05 17.58 4.88
N ALA A 160 15.18 18.49 4.46
CA ALA A 160 15.19 19.89 4.90
C ALA A 160 14.46 20.13 6.23
N ALA A 161 13.77 19.12 6.77
CA ALA A 161 13.09 19.26 8.05
C ALA A 161 14.11 19.46 9.18
N PRO A 162 13.93 20.46 10.06
CA PRO A 162 14.81 20.64 11.20
C PRO A 162 14.74 19.42 12.11
N ASP A 163 15.88 19.04 12.70
CA ASP A 163 15.93 17.93 13.67
C ASP A 163 14.87 18.16 14.75
N PRO A 164 14.04 17.14 15.07
CA PRO A 164 13.10 17.23 16.17
C PRO A 164 13.89 17.26 17.48
N SER A 165 14.18 18.48 17.95
CA SER A 165 14.79 18.77 19.26
C SER A 165 13.93 18.33 20.42
#